data_AF-A0A7R9BAF1-F1
#
_entry.id   AF-A0A7R9BAF1-F1
#
_cell.length_a   1.000
_cell.length_b   1.000
_cell.length_c   1.000
_cell.angle_alpha   90.00
_cell.angle_beta   90.00
_cell.angle_gamma   90.00
#
_symmetry.space_group_name_H-M   'P 1'
#
loop_
_entity.id
_entity.type
_entity.pdbx_description
1 polymer ?
#
loop_
_entity_poly.entity_id
_entity_poly.type
_entity_poly.pdbx_seq_one_letter_code
_entity_poly.pdbx_strand_id
1 'polypeptide(L)'
;QDLDTKELNALAKVLLCNRQTPLPIGSIKSNLGHTDAASALVSVVKVLIAMETGRIPPNYNYNKPSQQVPALVENKYKVVTETLP
;
A
#
# COMPACT_ATOMS: atom_id res chain seq x y z
N GLN A 1 6.45 -13.35 -10.93
CA GLN A 1 6.00 -13.93 -9.65
C GLN A 1 6.78 -13.31 -8.50
N ASP A 2 6.06 -12.61 -7.62
CA ASP A 2 6.35 -12.33 -6.20
C ASP A 2 7.50 -11.40 -5.77
N LEU A 3 7.66 -10.23 -6.40
CA LEU A 3 8.37 -9.11 -5.74
C LEU A 3 7.47 -8.44 -4.69
N ASP A 4 6.24 -8.08 -5.05
CA ASP A 4 5.28 -7.41 -4.16
C ASP A 4 4.99 -8.22 -2.87
N THR A 5 4.85 -9.54 -3.00
CA THR A 5 4.64 -10.46 -1.88
C THR A 5 5.82 -10.45 -0.91
N LYS A 6 7.06 -10.41 -1.42
CA LYS A 6 8.27 -10.36 -0.58
C LYS A 6 8.40 -9.01 0.13
N GLU A 7 8.14 -7.91 -0.58
CA GLU A 7 8.15 -6.56 0.01
C GLU A 7 7.13 -6.44 1.14
N LEU A 8 5.89 -6.87 0.92
CA LEU A 8 4.83 -6.79 1.93
C LEU A 8 5.12 -7.65 3.16
N ASN A 9 5.69 -8.84 2.97
CA ASN A 9 6.08 -9.72 4.08
C ASN A 9 7.29 -9.18 4.86
N ALA A 10 8.26 -8.57 4.18
CA ALA A 10 9.41 -7.92 4.83
C ALA A 10 8.96 -6.69 5.64
N LEU A 11 8.11 -5.84 5.06
CA LEU A 11 7.50 -4.70 5.76
C LEU A 11 6.70 -5.17 6.98
N ALA A 12 5.99 -6.29 6.88
CA ALA A 12 5.14 -6.79 7.95
C ALA A 12 5.98 -7.14 9.18
N LYS A 13 7.13 -7.78 8.96
CA LYS A 13 8.05 -8.17 10.02
C LYS A 13 8.60 -6.98 10.80
N VAL A 14 8.81 -5.85 10.15
CA VAL A 14 9.43 -4.67 10.75
C VAL A 14 8.39 -3.70 11.33
N LEU A 15 7.30 -3.44 10.59
CA LEU A 15 6.35 -2.38 10.91
C LEU A 15 5.13 -2.84 11.71
N LEU A 16 4.82 -4.15 11.71
CA LEU A 16 3.61 -4.67 12.36
C LEU A 16 3.86 -5.36 13.71
N CYS A 17 5.11 -5.61 14.11
CA CYS A 17 5.43 -6.39 15.31
C CYS A 17 4.91 -5.76 16.62
N ASN A 18 4.81 -4.43 16.70
CA ASN A 18 4.37 -3.70 17.89
C ASN A 18 3.16 -2.80 17.61
N ARG A 19 2.45 -3.02 16.51
CA ARG A 19 1.40 -2.11 16.05
C ARG A 19 0.03 -2.61 16.50
N GLN A 20 -0.71 -1.77 17.24
CA GLN A 20 -2.05 -2.10 17.75
C GLN A 20 -3.18 -1.78 16.75
N THR A 21 -2.94 -0.86 15.82
CA THR A 21 -3.89 -0.47 14.79
C THR A 21 -3.44 -0.94 13.41
N PRO A 22 -4.36 -1.30 12.49
CA PRO A 22 -3.99 -1.66 11.13
C PRO A 22 -3.16 -0.58 10.44
N LEU A 23 -2.20 -0.97 9.61
CA LEU A 23 -1.40 -0.04 8.81
C LEU A 23 -2.11 0.22 7.48
N PRO A 24 -2.50 1.48 7.17
CA PRO A 24 -2.98 1.84 5.85
C PRO A 24 -1.86 1.63 4.84
N ILE A 25 -2.10 0.83 3.81
CA ILE A 25 -1.16 0.62 2.72
C ILE A 25 -1.79 0.98 1.38
N GLY A 26 -0.97 1.53 0.49
CA GLY A 26 -1.37 1.90 -0.85
C GLY A 26 -0.20 1.75 -1.81
N SER A 27 -0.50 1.69 -3.09
CA SER A 27 0.48 1.63 -4.17
C SER A 27 -0.02 2.51 -5.29
N ILE A 28 0.84 3.33 -5.86
CA ILE A 28 0.47 4.14 -7.03
C ILE A 28 0.61 3.36 -8.34
N LYS A 29 1.36 2.24 -8.31
CA LYS A 29 1.54 1.35 -9.46
C LYS A 29 0.20 0.77 -9.94
N SER A 30 -0.77 0.64 -9.04
CA SER A 30 -2.14 0.21 -9.39
C SER A 30 -2.95 1.28 -10.12
N ASN A 31 -2.60 2.56 -9.99
CA ASN A 31 -3.33 3.69 -10.58
C ASN A 31 -2.77 4.13 -11.95
N LEU A 32 -1.46 3.97 -12.19
CA LEU A 32 -0.79 4.47 -13.40
C LEU A 32 -0.07 3.38 -14.21
N GLY A 33 -0.07 2.12 -13.74
CA GLY A 33 0.69 1.03 -14.36
C GLY A 33 2.18 1.02 -13.97
N HIS A 34 2.93 0.06 -14.51
CA HIS A 34 4.39 -0.01 -14.36
C HIS A 34 5.04 1.14 -15.14
N THR A 35 5.21 2.28 -14.47
CA THR A 35 5.91 3.46 -15.02
C THR A 35 7.44 3.29 -14.97
N ASP A 36 7.91 2.04 -14.93
CA ASP A 36 9.31 1.60 -14.79
C ASP A 36 10.10 2.49 -13.82
N ALA A 37 11.08 3.23 -14.33
CA ALA A 37 11.97 4.10 -13.55
C ALA A 37 11.24 5.26 -12.83
N ALA A 38 10.09 5.70 -13.34
CA ALA A 38 9.33 6.81 -12.74
C ALA A 38 8.47 6.37 -11.54
N SER A 39 8.30 5.07 -11.32
CA SER A 39 7.43 4.52 -10.27
C SER A 39 7.78 5.05 -8.86
N ALA A 40 9.07 5.27 -8.59
CA ALA A 40 9.53 5.81 -7.31
C ALA A 40 9.12 7.28 -7.13
N LEU A 41 9.36 8.13 -8.14
CA LEU A 41 9.00 9.54 -8.09
C LEU A 41 7.48 9.73 -7.97
N VAL A 42 6.72 8.95 -8.73
CA VAL A 42 5.26 8.96 -8.69
C VAL A 42 4.75 8.57 -7.28
N SER A 43 5.42 7.65 -6.59
CA SER A 43 5.06 7.29 -5.22
C SER A 43 5.30 8.42 -4.22
N VAL A 44 6.39 9.19 -4.39
CA VAL A 44 6.67 10.39 -3.59
C VAL A 44 5.63 11.47 -3.85
N VAL A 45 5.25 11.69 -5.11
CA VAL A 45 4.20 12.65 -5.47
C VAL A 45 2.86 12.28 -4.81
N LYS A 46 2.50 10.97 -4.74
CA LYS A 46 1.30 10.52 -4.00
C LYS A 46 1.34 10.95 -2.54
N VAL A 47 2.49 10.79 -1.89
CA VAL A 47 2.67 11.18 -0.48
C VAL A 47 2.57 12.69 -0.33
N LEU A 48 3.20 13.46 -1.21
CA LEU A 48 3.12 14.93 -1.19
C LEU A 48 1.68 15.43 -1.35
N ILE A 49 0.95 14.91 -2.32
CA ILE A 49 -0.48 15.24 -2.52
C ILE A 49 -1.29 14.84 -1.27
N ALA A 50 -1.02 13.69 -0.68
CA ALA A 50 -1.73 13.25 0.52
C ALA A 50 -1.47 14.17 1.71
N MET A 51 -0.24 14.66 1.87
CA MET A 51 0.14 15.61 2.90
C MET A 51 -0.48 17.00 2.65
N GLU A 52 -0.48 17.47 1.40
CA GLU A 52 -1.04 18.77 1.02
C GLU A 52 -2.57 18.80 1.19
N THR A 53 -3.25 17.73 0.79
CA THR A 53 -4.72 17.66 0.80
C THR A 53 -5.29 17.10 2.10
N GLY A 54 -4.44 16.58 2.99
CA GLY A 54 -4.85 15.83 4.19
C GLY A 54 -5.69 14.60 3.84
N ARG A 55 -5.49 13.98 2.68
CA ARG A 55 -6.30 12.87 2.19
C ARG A 55 -5.46 11.84 1.47
N ILE A 56 -5.59 10.56 1.83
CA ILE A 56 -4.84 9.47 1.18
C ILE A 56 -5.61 9.01 -0.07
N PRO A 57 -5.05 9.14 -1.29
CA PRO A 57 -5.76 8.72 -2.50
C PRO A 57 -5.96 7.20 -2.57
N PRO A 58 -7.13 6.72 -3.04
CA PRO A 58 -7.45 5.31 -3.08
C PRO A 58 -6.61 4.55 -4.12
N ASN A 59 -6.32 3.29 -3.79
CA ASN A 59 -5.80 2.31 -4.73
C ASN A 59 -6.93 1.79 -5.62
N TYR A 60 -6.76 1.91 -6.94
CA TYR A 60 -7.62 1.24 -7.92
C TYR A 60 -7.22 -0.23 -8.09
N ASN A 61 -8.14 -1.09 -8.54
CA ASN A 61 -7.91 -2.53 -8.85
C ASN A 61 -7.61 -3.47 -7.67
N TYR A 62 -7.97 -3.12 -6.44
CA TYR A 62 -7.90 -4.04 -5.30
C TYR A 62 -9.25 -4.74 -5.06
N ASN A 63 -9.37 -6.00 -5.49
CA ASN A 63 -10.62 -6.77 -5.38
C ASN A 63 -10.59 -7.83 -4.26
N LYS A 64 -9.46 -8.52 -4.07
CA LYS A 64 -9.31 -9.59 -3.07
C LYS A 64 -7.90 -9.55 -2.47
N PRO A 65 -7.75 -9.78 -1.14
CA PRO A 65 -6.43 -9.90 -0.52
C PRO A 65 -5.67 -11.10 -1.10
N SER A 66 -4.37 -10.92 -1.35
CA SER A 66 -3.50 -12.03 -1.74
C SER A 66 -3.31 -12.98 -0.56
N GLN A 67 -3.56 -14.27 -0.79
CA GLN A 67 -3.38 -15.34 0.21
C GLN A 67 -1.90 -15.58 0.56
N GLN A 68 -0.96 -15.06 -0.25
CA GLN A 68 0.48 -15.21 -0.02
C GLN A 68 1.04 -14.16 0.97
N VAL A 69 0.21 -13.21 1.41
CA VAL A 69 0.58 -12.17 2.38
C VAL A 69 -0.34 -12.30 3.61
N PRO A 70 0.08 -13.03 4.66
CA PRO A 70 -0.75 -13.28 5.84
C PRO A 70 -1.27 -11.99 6.50
N ALA A 71 -0.47 -10.93 6.51
CA ALA A 71 -0.85 -9.64 7.10
C ALA A 71 -2.05 -8.95 6.40
N LEU A 72 -2.32 -9.26 5.12
CA LEU A 72 -3.54 -8.82 4.42
C LEU A 72 -4.76 -9.63 4.87
N VAL A 73 -4.59 -10.94 5.08
CA VAL A 73 -5.67 -11.85 5.50
C VAL A 73 -6.04 -11.62 6.96
N GLU A 74 -5.06 -11.33 7.81
CA GLU A 74 -5.23 -11.03 9.24
C GLU A 74 -5.71 -9.60 9.52
N ASN A 75 -6.02 -8.79 8.49
CA ASN A 75 -6.41 -7.38 8.60
C ASN A 75 -5.40 -6.48 9.32
N LYS A 76 -4.12 -6.88 9.42
CA LYS A 76 -3.05 -6.02 9.96
C LYS A 76 -2.65 -4.94 8.96
N TYR A 77 -2.75 -5.23 7.68
CA TYR A 77 -2.73 -4.25 6.61
C TYR A 77 -4.16 -3.86 6.22
N LYS A 78 -4.40 -2.56 6.08
CA LYS A 78 -5.63 -2.02 5.52
C LYS A 78 -5.31 -1.37 4.17
N VAL A 79 -5.72 -2.01 3.07
CA VAL A 79 -5.55 -1.40 1.75
C VAL A 79 -6.49 -0.21 1.63
N VAL A 80 -5.95 0.94 1.26
CA VAL A 80 -6.73 2.18 1.09
C VAL A 80 -7.51 2.08 -0.22
N THR A 81 -8.76 1.63 -0.17
CA THR A 81 -9.66 1.51 -1.34
C THR A 81 -10.59 2.71 -1.52
N GLU A 82 -10.73 3.52 -0.48
CA GLU A 82 -11.48 4.77 -0.47
C GLU A 82 -10.57 5.88 0.07
N THR A 83 -10.86 7.14 -0.29
CA THR A 83 -10.07 8.27 0.18
C THR A 83 -10.17 8.38 1.70
N LEU A 84 -9.06 8.14 2.41
CA LEU A 84 -9.03 8.34 3.86
C LEU A 84 -8.72 9.82 4.18
N PRO A 85 -9.40 10.42 5.17
CA PRO A 85 -9.05 11.74 5.69
C PRO A 85 -7.78 11.72 6.56
#